data_AF-A0A9X8ZYU4-F1
#
_entry.id   AF-A0A9X8ZYU4-F1
#
_cell.length_a   1.000
_cell.length_b   1.000
_cell.length_c   1.000
_cell.angle_alpha   90.00
_cell.angle_beta   90.00
_cell.angle_gamma   90.00
#
_symmetry.space_group_name_H-M   'P 1'
#
loop_
_entity.id
_entity.type
_entity.pdbx_description
1 polymer ?
#
loop_
_entity_poly.entity_id
_entity_poly.type
_entity_poly.pdbx_seq_one_letter_code
_entity_poly.pdbx_strand_id
1 'polypeptide(L)'
;NRKTLSGDLMVLGIQSAIGVNEVNAALGAICATPTAGASGTIPGVLFSIKDTLQLNHEDMIHFLFTSALFGTIVANNACISGAYGGCQAEVGSASAMAAAAAVEAAGGTPQQSSEAFSTALQNLLG
;
A
#
# COMPACT_ATOMS: atom_id res chain seq x y z
N ASN A 1 30.85 4.09 -4.89
CA ASN A 1 29.86 3.62 -5.89
C ASN A 1 28.49 3.52 -5.24
N ARG A 2 27.63 4.53 -5.39
CA ARG A 2 26.25 4.51 -4.88
C ARG A 2 25.36 3.64 -5.79
N LYS A 3 25.59 2.33 -5.79
CA LYS A 3 24.75 1.36 -6.50
C LYS A 3 23.98 0.55 -5.47
N THR A 4 22.65 0.60 -5.51
CA THR A 4 21.78 -0.25 -4.69
C THR A 4 21.84 -1.69 -5.18
N LEU A 5 21.84 -2.67 -4.27
CA LEU A 5 21.82 -4.09 -4.65
C LEU A 5 20.44 -4.57 -5.12
N SER A 6 19.37 -3.92 -4.65
CA SER A 6 17.98 -4.32 -4.92
C SER A 6 17.22 -3.38 -5.85
N GLY A 7 17.91 -2.39 -6.43
CA GLY A 7 17.33 -1.35 -7.28
C GLY A 7 16.76 -0.16 -6.49
N ASP A 8 16.85 1.03 -7.09
CA ASP A 8 16.47 2.29 -6.43
C ASP A 8 14.98 2.35 -6.09
N LEU A 9 14.10 1.77 -6.93
CA LEU A 9 12.65 1.74 -6.70
C LEU A 9 12.28 0.98 -5.42
N MET A 10 12.90 -0.19 -5.20
CA MET A 10 12.68 -0.98 -3.99
C MET A 10 13.19 -0.24 -2.75
N VAL A 11 14.37 0.39 -2.85
CA VAL A 11 14.95 1.17 -1.75
C VAL A 11 14.06 2.37 -1.40
N LEU A 12 13.54 3.09 -2.39
CA LEU A 12 12.61 4.22 -2.19
C LEU A 12 11.31 3.78 -1.51
N GLY A 13 10.77 2.62 -1.91
CA GLY A 13 9.57 2.06 -1.28
C GLY A 13 9.81 1.71 0.19
N ILE A 14 10.94 1.07 0.49
CA ILE A 14 11.34 0.75 1.87
C ILE A 14 11.55 2.03 2.69
N GLN A 15 12.28 3.01 2.17
CA GLN A 15 12.54 4.27 2.87
C GLN A 15 11.24 5.00 3.21
N SER A 16 10.32 5.08 2.26
CA SER A 16 9.03 5.77 2.44
C SER A 16 8.14 5.03 3.45
N ALA A 17 8.08 3.69 3.38
CA ALA A 17 7.30 2.90 4.33
C ALA A 17 7.87 2.94 5.76
N ILE A 18 9.18 2.78 5.89
CA ILE A 18 9.85 2.83 7.20
C ILE A 18 9.73 4.22 7.81
N GLY A 19 9.90 5.30 7.03
CA GLY A 19 9.77 6.66 7.56
C GLY A 19 8.42 6.92 8.21
N VAL A 20 7.33 6.41 7.63
CA VAL A 20 5.99 6.51 8.24
C VAL A 20 5.86 5.60 9.46
N ASN A 21 6.35 4.36 9.38
CA ASN A 21 6.28 3.42 10.50
C ASN A 21 7.13 3.85 11.70
N GLU A 22 8.24 4.57 11.50
CA GLU A 22 9.03 5.18 12.57
C GLU A 22 8.25 6.28 13.30
N VAL A 23 7.52 7.13 12.57
CA VAL A 23 6.62 8.13 13.18
C VAL A 23 5.51 7.44 13.98
N ASN A 24 4.92 6.38 13.44
CA ASN A 24 3.93 5.57 14.17
C ASN A 24 4.53 4.99 15.46
N ALA A 25 5.72 4.39 15.39
CA ALA A 25 6.40 3.80 16.54
C ALA A 25 6.79 4.86 17.60
N ALA A 26 7.06 6.09 17.17
CA ALA A 26 7.32 7.23 18.05
C ALA A 26 6.04 7.88 18.62
N LEU A 27 4.86 7.28 18.40
CA LEU A 27 3.55 7.82 18.80
C LEU A 27 3.26 9.21 18.21
N GLY A 28 3.82 9.47 17.02
CA GLY A 28 3.54 10.67 16.24
C GLY A 28 2.17 10.63 15.56
N ALA A 29 1.82 11.71 14.87
CA ALA A 29 0.59 11.79 14.09
C ALA A 29 0.73 10.95 12.81
N ILE A 30 -0.20 10.02 12.61
CA ILE A 30 -0.24 9.12 11.44
C ILE A 30 -1.64 9.04 10.84
N CYS A 31 -1.72 8.60 9.59
CA CYS A 31 -2.97 8.21 8.94
C CYS A 31 -3.04 6.68 8.90
N ALA A 32 -4.11 6.09 9.43
CA ALA A 32 -4.31 4.65 9.41
C ALA A 32 -4.66 4.17 8.00
N THR A 33 -3.93 3.17 7.49
CA THR A 33 -4.16 2.63 6.14
C THR A 33 -3.99 1.10 6.07
N PRO A 34 -4.99 0.31 6.44
CA PRO A 34 -6.26 0.68 7.08
C PRO A 34 -6.16 0.81 8.62
N THR A 35 -5.00 0.50 9.18
CA THR A 35 -4.71 0.56 10.61
C THR A 35 -3.41 1.32 10.86
N ALA A 36 -3.09 1.59 12.13
CA ALA A 36 -1.83 2.23 12.50
C ALA A 36 -0.62 1.37 12.12
N GLY A 37 -0.67 0.05 12.35
CA GLY A 37 0.43 -0.88 12.07
C GLY A 37 0.81 -0.99 10.59
N ALA A 38 -0.13 -0.73 9.68
CA ALA A 38 0.07 -0.78 8.24
C ALA A 38 0.17 0.62 7.58
N SER A 39 0.28 1.69 8.38
CA SER A 39 0.24 3.09 7.91
C SER A 39 1.32 3.44 6.88
N GLY A 40 2.47 2.76 6.90
CA GLY A 40 3.55 2.98 5.94
C GLY A 40 3.37 2.32 4.57
N THR A 41 2.45 1.36 4.42
CA THR A 41 2.38 0.53 3.20
C THR A 41 1.93 1.33 1.97
N ILE A 42 0.81 2.06 2.06
CA ILE A 42 0.29 2.87 0.96
C ILE A 42 1.28 3.98 0.56
N PRO A 43 1.83 4.79 1.50
CA PRO A 43 2.87 5.76 1.18
C PRO A 43 4.12 5.12 0.55
N GLY A 44 4.53 3.95 1.06
CA GLY A 44 5.64 3.18 0.52
C GLY A 44 5.51 2.92 -0.97
N VAL A 45 4.36 2.39 -1.38
CA VAL A 45 4.08 2.12 -2.80
C VAL A 45 3.94 3.41 -3.59
N LEU A 46 3.11 4.35 -3.15
CA LEU A 46 2.83 5.59 -3.87
C LEU A 46 4.11 6.38 -4.19
N PHE A 47 4.96 6.61 -3.19
CA PHE A 47 6.19 7.36 -3.39
C PHE A 47 7.25 6.59 -4.17
N SER A 48 7.21 5.25 -4.17
CA SER A 48 8.12 4.45 -5.02
C SER A 48 7.78 4.54 -6.51
N ILE A 49 6.50 4.67 -6.86
CA ILE A 49 6.04 4.67 -8.25
C ILE A 49 5.80 6.07 -8.82
N LYS A 50 5.61 7.08 -7.96
CA LYS A 50 5.26 8.46 -8.34
C LYS A 50 6.11 8.99 -9.50
N ASP A 51 7.43 8.97 -9.36
CA ASP A 51 8.33 9.56 -10.35
C ASP A 51 8.44 8.66 -11.60
N THR A 52 8.36 7.34 -11.41
CA THR A 52 8.43 6.36 -12.50
C THR A 52 7.22 6.45 -13.42
N LEU A 53 6.03 6.65 -12.85
CA LEU A 53 4.76 6.81 -13.59
C LEU A 53 4.43 8.28 -13.89
N GLN A 54 5.28 9.23 -13.48
CA GLN A 54 5.08 10.66 -13.64
C GLN A 54 3.73 11.16 -13.07
N LEU A 55 3.32 10.60 -11.93
CA LEU A 55 2.04 10.90 -11.30
C LEU A 55 1.97 12.36 -10.86
N ASN A 56 0.95 13.07 -11.33
CA ASN A 56 0.63 14.40 -10.84
C ASN A 56 -0.18 14.32 -9.52
N HIS A 57 -0.52 15.48 -8.96
CA HIS A 57 -1.25 15.53 -7.68
C HIS A 57 -2.62 14.84 -7.73
N GLU A 58 -3.37 15.00 -8.81
CA GLU A 58 -4.67 14.34 -8.99
C GLU A 58 -4.51 12.84 -9.14
N ASP A 59 -3.48 12.37 -9.84
CA ASP A 59 -3.20 10.93 -9.96
C ASP A 59 -2.88 10.32 -8.59
N MET A 60 -2.14 11.04 -7.74
CA MET A 60 -1.86 10.62 -6.38
C MET A 60 -3.15 10.58 -5.52
N ILE A 61 -4.08 11.50 -5.72
CA ILE A 61 -5.40 11.49 -5.06
C ILE A 61 -6.22 10.28 -5.54
N HIS A 62 -6.26 10.02 -6.85
CA HIS A 62 -6.94 8.85 -7.41
C HIS A 62 -6.37 7.54 -6.88
N PHE A 63 -5.04 7.43 -6.75
CA PHE A 63 -4.40 6.27 -6.12
C PHE A 63 -4.93 6.02 -4.70
N LEU A 64 -5.08 7.08 -3.90
CA LEU A 64 -5.64 6.97 -2.55
C LEU A 64 -7.13 6.57 -2.57
N PHE A 65 -7.92 7.09 -3.51
CA PHE A 65 -9.32 6.68 -3.68
C PHE A 65 -9.45 5.23 -4.11
N THR A 66 -8.68 4.77 -5.09
CA THR A 66 -8.64 3.38 -5.53
C THR A 66 -8.27 2.47 -4.35
N SER A 67 -7.22 2.83 -3.59
CA SER A 67 -6.84 2.09 -2.39
C SER A 67 -7.97 2.01 -1.36
N ALA A 68 -8.65 3.12 -1.08
CA ALA A 68 -9.75 3.18 -0.11
C ALA A 68 -10.99 2.37 -0.55
N LEU A 69 -11.29 2.32 -1.84
CA LEU A 69 -12.37 1.49 -2.39
C LEU A 69 -12.11 0.01 -2.13
N PHE A 70 -10.89 -0.48 -2.41
CA PHE A 70 -10.52 -1.85 -2.07
C PHE A 70 -10.53 -2.09 -0.56
N GLY A 71 -10.07 -1.12 0.24
CA GLY A 71 -10.15 -1.21 1.70
C GLY A 71 -11.59 -1.36 2.21
N THR A 72 -12.54 -0.67 1.58
CA THR A 72 -13.97 -0.77 1.90
C THR A 72 -14.52 -2.18 1.60
N ILE A 73 -14.06 -2.81 0.51
CA ILE A 73 -14.42 -4.20 0.19
C ILE A 73 -13.93 -5.13 1.31
N VAL A 74 -12.69 -4.99 1.75
CA VAL A 74 -12.15 -5.81 2.86
C VAL A 74 -12.93 -5.55 4.14
N ALA A 75 -13.22 -4.29 4.48
CA ALA A 75 -13.91 -3.91 5.70
C ALA A 75 -15.32 -4.51 5.79
N ASN A 76 -16.00 -4.64 4.65
CA ASN A 76 -17.37 -5.16 4.58
C ASN A 76 -17.45 -6.68 4.51
N ASN A 77 -16.37 -7.36 4.11
CA ASN A 77 -16.39 -8.81 3.82
C ASN A 77 -15.42 -9.63 4.68
N ALA A 78 -14.51 -8.99 5.41
CA ALA A 78 -13.44 -9.63 6.16
C ALA A 78 -13.03 -8.81 7.40
N CYS A 79 -12.00 -9.27 8.10
CA CYS A 79 -11.39 -8.55 9.22
C CYS A 79 -10.21 -7.70 8.73
N ILE A 80 -10.10 -6.48 9.22
CA ILE A 80 -8.96 -5.57 8.97
C ILE A 80 -8.05 -5.43 10.21
N SER A 81 -8.53 -5.82 11.38
CA SER A 81 -7.78 -5.65 12.62
C SER A 81 -6.77 -6.76 12.79
N GLY A 82 -5.49 -6.43 12.94
CA GLY A 82 -4.45 -7.42 13.16
C GLY A 82 -4.55 -8.05 14.54
N ALA A 83 -5.18 -7.37 15.50
CA ALA A 83 -5.50 -7.96 16.81
C ALA A 83 -6.46 -9.16 16.70
N TYR A 84 -7.31 -9.22 15.67
CA TYR A 84 -8.29 -10.29 15.47
C TYR A 84 -7.93 -11.23 14.31
N GLY A 85 -7.36 -10.70 13.23
CA GLY A 85 -7.09 -11.42 11.98
C GLY A 85 -5.61 -11.56 11.63
N GLY A 86 -4.69 -11.24 12.54
CA GLY A 86 -3.26 -11.36 12.32
C GLY A 86 -2.69 -10.31 11.35
N CYS A 87 -1.39 -10.40 11.07
CA CYS A 87 -0.70 -9.44 10.20
C CYS A 87 -1.27 -9.45 8.76
N GLN A 88 -1.84 -10.57 8.31
CA GLN A 88 -2.49 -10.62 6.99
C GLN A 88 -3.71 -9.70 6.90
N ALA A 89 -4.44 -9.51 8.01
CA ALA A 89 -5.62 -8.66 8.06
C ALA A 89 -5.25 -7.18 7.98
N GLU A 90 -4.10 -6.78 8.53
CA GLU A 90 -3.60 -5.39 8.46
C GLU A 90 -2.70 -5.17 7.24
N VAL A 91 -1.47 -5.68 7.31
CA VAL A 91 -0.40 -5.40 6.36
C VAL A 91 -0.69 -6.12 5.03
N GLY A 92 -1.28 -7.31 5.08
CA GLY A 92 -1.75 -8.02 3.89
C GLY A 92 -2.80 -7.23 3.12
N SER A 93 -3.85 -6.77 3.82
CA SER A 93 -4.89 -5.91 3.24
C SER A 93 -4.33 -4.60 2.68
N ALA A 94 -3.47 -3.90 3.43
CA ALA A 94 -2.85 -2.66 2.96
C ALA A 94 -1.99 -2.87 1.71
N SER A 95 -1.24 -3.98 1.65
CA SER A 95 -0.42 -4.34 0.50
C SER A 95 -1.28 -4.64 -0.72
N ALA A 96 -2.40 -5.34 -0.53
CA ALA A 96 -3.36 -5.63 -1.59
C ALA A 96 -4.07 -4.36 -2.11
N MET A 97 -4.49 -3.47 -1.21
CA MET A 97 -5.06 -2.17 -1.56
C MET A 97 -4.07 -1.34 -2.40
N ALA A 98 -2.82 -1.25 -1.97
CA ALA A 98 -1.78 -0.51 -2.67
C ALA A 98 -1.41 -1.13 -4.03
N ALA A 99 -1.39 -2.47 -4.13
CA ALA A 99 -1.15 -3.16 -5.40
C ALA A 99 -2.24 -2.87 -6.43
N ALA A 100 -3.51 -2.88 -6.01
CA ALA A 100 -4.64 -2.56 -6.88
C ALA A 100 -4.55 -1.12 -7.40
N ALA A 101 -4.27 -0.17 -6.50
CA ALA A 101 -4.10 1.24 -6.86
C ALA A 101 -2.88 1.48 -7.76
N ALA A 102 -1.79 0.74 -7.57
CA ALA A 102 -0.61 0.84 -8.44
C ALA A 102 -0.90 0.37 -9.87
N VAL A 103 -1.73 -0.68 -10.02
CA VAL A 103 -2.16 -1.14 -11.35
C VAL A 103 -3.07 -0.13 -12.03
N GLU A 104 -4.03 0.45 -11.31
CA GLU A 104 -4.90 1.50 -11.84
C GLU A 104 -4.09 2.75 -12.24
N ALA A 105 -3.16 3.21 -11.40
CA ALA A 105 -2.26 4.32 -11.71
C ALA A 105 -1.34 4.05 -12.91
N ALA A 106 -1.06 2.79 -13.23
CA ALA A 106 -0.32 2.38 -14.41
C ALA A 106 -1.21 2.24 -15.67
N GLY A 107 -2.49 2.63 -15.60
CA GLY A 107 -3.46 2.54 -16.70
C GLY A 107 -4.18 1.19 -16.80
N GLY A 108 -4.12 0.37 -15.75
CA GLY A 108 -4.80 -0.92 -15.69
C GLY A 108 -6.32 -0.80 -15.56
N THR A 109 -7.02 -1.82 -16.04
CA THR A 109 -8.48 -1.93 -15.91
C THR A 109 -8.90 -2.28 -14.46
N PRO A 110 -10.18 -2.06 -14.09
CA PRO A 110 -10.70 -2.51 -12.80
C PRO A 110 -10.51 -4.01 -12.54
N GLN A 111 -10.60 -4.83 -13.61
CA GLN A 111 -10.37 -6.28 -13.53
C GLN A 111 -8.91 -6.58 -13.17
N GLN A 112 -7.94 -5.96 -13.86
CA GLN A 112 -6.51 -6.13 -13.55
C GLN A 112 -6.16 -5.63 -12.15
N SER A 113 -6.78 -4.54 -11.70
CA SER A 113 -6.61 -4.04 -10.33
C SER A 113 -7.12 -5.04 -9.29
N SER A 114 -8.26 -5.69 -9.57
CA SER A 114 -8.81 -6.75 -8.71
C SER A 114 -7.95 -8.02 -8.69
N GLU A 115 -7.35 -8.38 -9.82
CA GLU A 115 -6.40 -9.49 -9.92
C GLU A 115 -5.11 -9.22 -9.14
N ALA A 116 -4.60 -7.99 -9.21
CA ALA A 116 -3.44 -7.55 -8.43
C ALA A 116 -3.74 -7.54 -6.93
N PHE A 117 -4.92 -7.04 -6.53
CA PHE A 117 -5.41 -7.11 -5.16
C PHE A 117 -5.38 -8.57 -4.66
N SER A 118 -6.02 -9.47 -5.40
CA SER A 118 -6.13 -10.88 -5.04
C SER A 118 -4.76 -11.56 -4.94
N THR A 119 -3.87 -11.30 -5.90
CA THR A 119 -2.53 -11.88 -5.93
C THR A 119 -1.69 -11.38 -4.75
N ALA A 120 -1.69 -10.08 -4.48
CA ALA A 120 -0.95 -9.50 -3.37
C ALA A 120 -1.44 -10.01 -2.02
N LEU A 121 -2.77 -10.11 -1.84
CA LEU A 121 -3.34 -10.64 -0.60
C LEU A 121 -2.96 -12.10 -0.39
N GLN A 122 -3.09 -12.96 -1.42
CA GLN A 122 -2.76 -14.39 -1.33
C GLN A 122 -1.31 -14.66 -0.92
N ASN A 123 -0.37 -13.83 -1.38
CA ASN A 123 1.05 -13.95 -1.00
C ASN A 123 1.33 -13.60 0.48
N LEU A 124 0.35 -13.04 1.18
CA LEU A 124 0.45 -12.60 2.57
C LEU A 124 -0.54 -13.32 3.49
N LEU A 125 -1.29 -14.32 2.99
CA LEU A 125 -2.15 -15.17 3.81
C LEU A 125 -1.32 -16.23 4.56
N GLY A 126 -1.48 -16.29 5.88
CA GLY A 126 -0.83 -17.25 6.78
C GLY A 126 -0.83 -16.77 8.22
#